data_AF-A0A7X5WV63-F1
#
_entry.id   AF-A0A7X5WV63-F1
#
_cell.length_a   1.000
_cell.length_b   1.000
_cell.length_c   1.000
_cell.angle_alpha   90.00
_cell.angle_beta   90.00
_cell.angle_gamma   90.00
#
_symmetry.space_group_name_H-M   'P 1'
#
loop_
_entity.id
_entity.type
_entity.pdbx_description
1 polymer ?
#
loop_
_entity_poly.entity_id
_entity_poly.type
_entity_poly.pdbx_seq_one_letter_code
_entity_poly.pdbx_strand_id
1 'polypeptide(L)'
;NLAHHRPTAVIGLRRVEQLQEMDAGRIGAAVTWERLERSPHRALAQVARTIGSPQIRAAGTIGGNVGTASPAGDGLPWIAAVDASIEVHSR
;
A
#
# COMPACT_ATOMS: atom_id res chain seq x y z
N ASN A 1 3.01 9.68 -10.01
CA ASN A 1 2.64 9.47 -11.43
C ASN A 1 1.15 9.70 -11.53
N LEU A 2 0.70 10.84 -12.06
CA LEU A 2 -0.73 11.14 -12.25
C LEU A 2 -1.14 11.01 -13.73
N ALA A 3 -0.38 10.26 -14.55
CA ALA A 3 -0.63 10.10 -15.99
C ALA A 3 -0.88 11.43 -16.72
N HIS A 4 -0.09 12.47 -16.41
CA HIS A 4 -0.24 13.83 -16.95
C HIS A 4 -1.53 14.59 -16.56
N HIS A 5 -2.36 14.05 -15.68
CA HIS A 5 -3.51 14.76 -15.14
C HIS A 5 -3.09 15.84 -14.13
N ARG A 6 -3.79 16.98 -14.19
CA ARG A 6 -3.68 18.08 -13.24
C ARG A 6 -4.95 18.15 -12.38
N PRO A 7 -4.96 17.53 -11.20
CA PRO A 7 -6.15 17.52 -10.36
C PRO A 7 -6.45 18.93 -9.84
N THR A 8 -7.72 19.31 -9.83
CA THR A 8 -8.19 20.58 -9.23
C THR A 8 -8.25 20.51 -7.71
N ALA A 9 -8.27 19.30 -7.14
CA ALA A 9 -8.26 19.04 -5.70
C ALA A 9 -7.47 17.78 -5.37
N VAL A 10 -6.86 17.74 -4.18
CA VAL A 10 -6.15 16.57 -3.64
C VAL A 10 -6.71 16.26 -2.26
N ILE A 11 -7.13 15.01 -2.05
CA ILE A 11 -7.66 14.54 -0.77
C ILE A 11 -6.57 13.72 -0.06
N GLY A 12 -6.16 14.18 1.12
CA GLY A 12 -5.18 13.47 1.94
C GLY A 12 -5.84 12.44 2.85
N LEU A 13 -5.60 11.15 2.60
CA LEU A 13 -6.14 10.05 3.42
C LEU A 13 -5.25 9.65 4.60
N ARG A 14 -4.06 10.22 4.73
CA ARG A 14 -3.05 9.83 5.74
C ARG A 14 -3.52 9.99 7.19
N ARG A 15 -4.57 10.77 7.45
CA ARG A 15 -5.13 10.99 8.80
C ARG A 15 -6.38 10.15 9.09
N VAL A 16 -6.79 9.28 8.16
CA VAL A 16 -7.89 8.34 8.41
C VAL A 16 -7.30 7.14 9.16
N GLU A 17 -7.58 7.05 10.46
CA GLU A 17 -6.98 6.05 11.35
C GLU A 17 -7.36 4.62 10.94
N GLN A 18 -8.60 4.41 10.52
CA GLN A 18 -9.10 3.09 10.10
C GLN A 18 -8.32 2.52 8.91
N LEU A 19 -7.82 3.39 8.02
CA LEU A 19 -7.01 2.95 6.88
C LEU A 19 -5.56 2.61 7.28
N GLN A 20 -5.14 2.95 8.49
CA GLN A 20 -3.80 2.66 9.01
C GLN A 20 -3.79 1.40 9.87
N GLU A 21 -4.93 0.74 10.11
CA GLU A 21 -5.01 -0.47 10.91
C GLU A 21 -4.50 -1.70 10.14
N MET A 22 -3.99 -2.69 10.87
CA MET A 22 -3.58 -3.98 10.31
C MET A 22 -3.71 -5.05 11.38
N ASP A 23 -4.30 -6.18 11.00
CA ASP A 23 -4.39 -7.40 11.79
C ASP A 23 -3.99 -8.62 10.93
N ALA A 24 -4.25 -9.84 11.41
CA ALA A 24 -3.84 -11.08 10.73
C ALA A 24 -4.59 -11.34 9.41
N GLY A 25 -5.75 -10.74 9.20
CA GLY A 25 -6.60 -10.96 8.02
C GLY A 25 -6.83 -9.72 7.16
N ARG A 26 -6.50 -8.52 7.67
CA ARG A 26 -6.75 -7.26 6.97
C ARG A 26 -5.56 -6.30 7.08
N ILE A 27 -5.25 -5.65 5.96
CA ILE A 27 -4.24 -4.58 5.90
C ILE A 27 -4.93 -3.32 5.37
N GLY A 28 -4.94 -2.26 6.18
CA GLY A 28 -5.47 -0.97 5.77
C GLY A 28 -4.68 -0.34 4.62
N ALA A 29 -5.39 0.35 3.72
CA ALA A 29 -4.80 0.95 2.51
C ALA A 29 -3.72 2.02 2.79
N ALA A 30 -3.75 2.65 3.97
CA ALA A 30 -2.77 3.64 4.40
C ALA A 30 -1.61 3.05 5.24
N VAL A 31 -1.54 1.73 5.40
CA VAL A 31 -0.39 1.07 6.05
C VAL A 31 0.86 1.25 5.19
N THR A 32 1.91 1.80 5.79
CA THR A 32 3.18 2.10 5.12
C THR A 32 4.02 0.85 4.90
N TRP A 33 4.84 0.86 3.85
CA TRP A 33 5.80 -0.23 3.60
C TRP A 33 6.76 -0.43 4.76
N GLU A 34 7.21 0.65 5.41
CA GLU A 34 8.04 0.57 6.63
C GLU A 34 7.36 -0.25 7.74
N ARG A 35 6.04 -0.10 7.93
CA ARG A 35 5.32 -0.90 8.91
C ARG A 35 5.21 -2.36 8.47
N LEU A 36 5.07 -2.61 7.17
CA LEU A 36 5.00 -3.96 6.60
C LEU A 36 6.34 -4.71 6.64
N GLU A 37 7.49 -4.01 6.67
CA GLU A 37 8.80 -4.65 6.88
C GLU A 37 8.88 -5.41 8.22
N ARG A 38 8.07 -4.98 9.20
CA ARG A 38 7.94 -5.58 10.53
C ARG A 38 6.76 -6.54 10.64
N SER A 39 6.09 -6.85 9.53
CA SER A 39 4.94 -7.76 9.51
C SER A 39 5.34 -9.16 9.96
N PRO A 40 4.48 -9.88 10.72
CA PRO A 40 4.70 -11.29 11.01
C PRO A 40 4.64 -12.18 9.75
N HIS A 41 4.03 -11.69 8.66
CA HIS A 41 4.00 -12.39 7.37
C HIS A 41 5.35 -12.23 6.65
N ARG A 42 6.22 -13.22 6.80
CA ARG A 42 7.61 -13.17 6.29
C ARG A 42 7.72 -12.82 4.80
N ALA A 43 6.83 -13.36 3.96
CA ALA A 43 6.79 -13.06 2.53
C ALA A 43 6.46 -11.59 2.25
N LEU A 44 5.45 -11.05 2.94
CA LEU A 44 5.08 -9.63 2.83
C LEU A 44 6.20 -8.72 3.34
N ALA A 45 6.80 -9.07 4.48
CA ALA A 45 7.91 -8.32 5.03
C ALA A 45 9.13 -8.30 4.08
N GLN A 46 9.37 -9.40 3.35
CA GLN A 46 10.41 -9.47 2.32
C GLN A 46 10.11 -8.55 1.15
N VAL A 47 8.88 -8.56 0.64
CA VAL A 47 8.45 -7.65 -0.44
C VAL A 47 8.57 -6.20 0.00
N ALA A 48 8.13 -5.86 1.21
CA ALA A 48 8.22 -4.51 1.75
C ALA A 48 9.67 -3.98 1.76
N ARG A 49 10.67 -4.84 2.05
CA ARG A 49 12.09 -4.46 2.06
C ARG A 49 12.67 -4.16 0.68
N THR A 50 12.05 -4.61 -0.42
CA THR A 50 12.53 -4.31 -1.78
C THR A 50 12.05 -2.96 -2.30
N ILE A 51 11.03 -2.37 -1.66
CA ILE A 51 10.44 -1.11 -2.09
C ILE A 51 11.41 0.05 -1.85
N GLY A 52 11.99 0.57 -2.93
CA GLY A 52 12.74 1.84 -2.94
C GLY A 52 13.72 2.05 -1.78
N SER A 53 13.81 3.29 -1.31
CA SER A 53 14.61 3.66 -0.14
C SER A 53 13.79 3.66 1.15
N PRO A 54 14.43 3.70 2.35
CA PRO A 54 13.70 3.83 3.61
C PRO A 54 12.72 5.02 3.65
N GLN A 55 13.06 6.15 3.03
CA GLN A 55 12.18 7.32 2.95
C GLN A 55 10.94 7.06 2.07
N ILE A 56 11.11 6.35 0.96
CA ILE A 56 9.99 5.92 0.12
C ILE A 56 9.08 4.99 0.93
N ARG A 57 9.64 4.09 1.73
CA ARG A 57 8.84 3.15 2.55
C ARG A 57 8.14 3.77 3.73
N ALA A 58 8.73 4.80 4.35
CA ALA A 58 8.10 5.55 5.43
C ALA A 58 6.88 6.36 4.93
N ALA A 59 6.88 6.79 3.67
CA ALA A 59 5.81 7.61 3.11
C ALA A 59 4.79 6.84 2.25
N GLY A 60 5.24 5.81 1.54
CA GLY A 60 4.45 5.02 0.61
C GLY A 60 3.66 3.91 1.30
N THR A 61 2.46 3.65 0.80
CA THR A 61 1.52 2.69 1.38
C THR A 61 1.19 1.57 0.42
N ILE A 62 0.71 0.45 0.96
CA ILE A 62 0.23 -0.68 0.13
C ILE A 62 -0.97 -0.29 -0.74
N GLY A 63 -1.91 0.51 -0.21
CA GLY A 63 -3.04 1.01 -1.00
C GLY A 63 -2.63 2.00 -2.09
N GLY A 64 -1.59 2.80 -1.86
CA GLY A 64 -1.00 3.65 -2.90
C GLY A 64 -0.35 2.84 -4.02
N ASN A 65 0.23 1.69 -3.70
CA ASN A 65 0.78 0.75 -4.69
C ASN A 65 -0.33 0.15 -5.55
N VAL A 66 -1.42 -0.33 -4.93
CA VAL A 66 -2.63 -0.81 -5.63
C VAL A 66 -3.24 0.28 -6.50
N GLY A 67 -3.47 1.47 -5.95
CA GLY A 67 -4.08 2.58 -6.70
C GLY A 67 -3.22 3.13 -7.84
N THR A 68 -1.90 3.01 -7.74
CA THR A 68 -1.00 3.37 -8.86
C THR A 68 -1.02 2.30 -9.95
N ALA A 69 -1.22 1.03 -9.58
CA ALA A 69 -1.27 -0.12 -10.50
C ALA A 69 -0.10 -0.17 -11.49
N SER A 70 1.10 0.26 -11.06
CA SER A 70 2.29 0.22 -11.92
C SER A 70 2.64 -1.23 -12.26
N PRO A 71 2.93 -1.57 -13.52
CA PRO A 71 3.45 -2.89 -13.88
C PRO A 71 4.75 -3.26 -13.14
N ALA A 72 5.51 -2.26 -12.68
CA ALA A 72 6.72 -2.41 -11.89
C ALA A 72 6.48 -2.35 -10.36
N GLY A 73 5.22 -2.37 -9.91
CA GLY A 73 4.90 -2.29 -8.49
C GLY A 73 5.14 -3.62 -7.76
N ASP A 74 6.14 -3.68 -6.87
CA ASP A 74 6.54 -4.95 -6.23
C ASP A 74 5.47 -5.56 -5.30
N GLY A 75 4.51 -4.76 -4.84
CA GLY A 75 3.42 -5.23 -3.98
C GLY A 75 2.37 -6.08 -4.72
N LEU A 76 2.10 -5.78 -5.98
CA LEU A 76 1.01 -6.41 -6.75
C LEU A 76 1.21 -7.93 -6.95
N PRO A 77 2.42 -8.43 -7.27
CA PRO A 77 2.65 -9.88 -7.36
C PRO A 77 2.35 -10.62 -6.06
N TRP A 78 2.68 -10.04 -4.90
CA TRP A 78 2.39 -10.67 -3.61
C TRP A 78 0.90 -10.73 -3.32
N ILE A 79 0.17 -9.64 -3.57
CA ILE A 79 -1.30 -9.57 -3.40
C ILE A 79 -1.97 -10.67 -4.24
N ALA A 80 -1.55 -10.84 -5.49
CA ALA A 80 -2.04 -11.90 -6.35
C ALA A 80 -1.66 -13.30 -5.86
N ALA A 81 -0.41 -13.49 -5.40
CA ALA A 81 0.07 -14.80 -4.96
C ALA A 81 -0.63 -15.33 -3.70
N VAL A 82 -1.12 -14.44 -2.83
CA VAL A 82 -1.87 -14.83 -1.62
C VAL A 82 -3.39 -14.85 -1.83
N ASP A 83 -3.86 -14.65 -3.05
CA ASP A 83 -5.28 -14.55 -3.41
C ASP A 83 -6.04 -13.54 -2.53
N ALA A 84 -5.41 -12.38 -2.29
CA ALA A 84 -6.00 -11.34 -1.46
C ALA A 84 -7.18 -10.66 -2.17
N SER A 85 -8.23 -10.37 -1.41
CA SER A 85 -9.33 -9.53 -1.84
C SER A 85 -9.03 -8.04 -1.60
N ILE A 86 -9.57 -7.17 -2.47
CA ILE A 86 -9.48 -5.72 -2.33
C ILE A 86 -10.87 -5.17 -2.00
N GLU A 87 -11.01 -4.57 -0.82
CA GLU A 87 -12.24 -3.91 -0.39
C GLU A 87 -12.30 -2.48 -0.94
N VAL A 88 -13.37 -2.15 -1.66
CA VAL A 88 -13.60 -0.83 -2.25
C VAL A 88 -14.84 -0.22 -1.62
N HIS A 89 -14.73 1.05 -1.21
CA HIS A 89 -15.85 1.78 -0.61
C HIS A 89 -16.14 3.06 -1.39
N SER A 90 -17.43 3.33 -1.58
CA SER A 90 -17.97 4.60 -2.05
C SER A 90 -19.28 4.87 -1.30
N ARG A 91 -19.71 6.13 -1.28
CA ARG A 91 -21.00 6.54 -0.71
C ARG A 91 -21.82 7.21 -1.79
#